data_AF-A0AAW5GIC5-F1
#
_entry.id   AF-A0AAW5GIC5-F1
#
_cell.length_a   1.000
_cell.length_b   1.000
_cell.length_c   1.000
_cell.angle_alpha   90.00
_cell.angle_beta   90.00
_cell.angle_gamma   90.00
#
_symmetry.space_group_name_H-M   'P 1'
#
loop_
_entity.id
_entity.type
_entity.pdbx_description
1 polymer ?
#
loop_
_entity_poly.entity_id
_entity_poly.type
_entity_poly.pdbx_seq_one_letter_code
_entity_poly.pdbx_strand_id
1 'polypeptide(L)'
;MAGFTSDTEQYLQRVKGDKEHWTSRHSPGNKVPESGIYRCTVCGKEITSNEGDPFPPQNHHQHTSNKSISWQLIVRTDTNGDNFGIQS
;
A
#
# COMPACT_ATOMS: atom_id res chain seq x y z
N MET A 1 -7.49 5.56 6.06
CA MET A 1 -7.54 6.40 4.86
C MET A 1 -6.35 7.32 4.89
N ALA A 2 -5.75 7.66 3.75
CA ALA A 2 -4.71 8.67 3.67
C ALA A 2 -5.35 10.08 3.66
N GLY A 3 -4.89 10.95 4.55
CA GLY A 3 -5.27 12.37 4.56
C GLY A 3 -4.15 13.22 3.97
N PHE A 4 -4.51 14.29 3.26
CA PHE A 4 -3.61 15.33 2.77
C PHE A 4 -4.27 16.69 2.96
N THR A 5 -3.49 17.76 2.90
CA THR A 5 -3.99 19.14 2.98
C THR A 5 -3.79 19.84 1.64
N SER A 6 -4.44 20.98 1.42
CA SER A 6 -4.22 21.80 0.21
C SER A 6 -2.75 22.15 0.02
N ASP A 7 -2.04 22.43 1.11
CA ASP A 7 -0.62 22.81 1.08
C ASP A 7 0.29 21.66 0.64
N THR A 8 -0.11 20.41 0.92
CA THR A 8 0.67 19.21 0.58
C THR A 8 0.19 18.50 -0.69
N GLU A 9 -0.92 18.93 -1.28
CA GLU A 9 -1.46 18.36 -2.51
C GLU A 9 -0.47 18.45 -3.68
N GLN A 10 0.35 19.50 -3.74
CA GLN A 10 1.41 19.68 -4.75
C GLN A 10 2.49 18.58 -4.73
N TYR A 11 2.58 17.81 -3.65
CA TYR A 11 3.51 16.67 -3.53
C TYR A 11 2.85 15.33 -3.90
N LEU A 12 1.58 15.34 -4.30
CA LEU A 12 0.85 14.15 -4.70
C LEU A 12 0.73 14.08 -6.23
N GLN A 13 0.93 12.89 -6.77
CA GLN A 13 0.72 12.63 -8.18
C GLN A 13 -0.39 11.61 -8.36
N ARG A 14 -1.37 11.95 -9.21
CA ARG A 14 -2.34 10.98 -9.70
C ARG A 14 -1.69 10.12 -10.79
N VAL A 15 -1.68 8.81 -10.57
CA VAL A 15 -1.09 7.83 -11.51
C VAL A 15 -2.16 6.89 -12.08
N LYS A 16 -1.81 6.16 -13.14
CA LYS A 16 -2.64 5.07 -13.67
C LYS A 16 -2.55 3.85 -12.74
N GLY A 17 -3.69 3.18 -12.54
CA GLY A 17 -3.82 2.00 -11.68
C GLY A 17 -3.69 0.66 -12.40
N ASP A 18 -3.14 0.65 -13.61
CA ASP A 18 -3.01 -0.54 -14.47
C ASP A 18 -1.73 -1.36 -14.23
N LYS A 19 -0.74 -0.79 -13.52
CA LYS A 19 0.46 -1.53 -13.09
C LYS A 19 0.14 -2.62 -12.06
N GLU A 20 0.91 -3.70 -12.10
CA GLU A 20 0.73 -4.89 -11.25
C GLU A 20 0.71 -4.54 -9.75
N HIS A 21 1.58 -3.64 -9.28
CA HIS A 21 1.63 -3.26 -7.86
C HIS A 21 0.31 -2.65 -7.33
N TRP A 22 -0.58 -2.14 -8.19
CA TRP A 22 -1.90 -1.62 -7.79
C TRP A 22 -2.99 -2.70 -7.73
N THR A 23 -2.86 -3.74 -8.56
CA THR A 23 -3.89 -4.77 -8.74
C THR A 23 -3.59 -6.04 -7.95
N SER A 24 -2.33 -6.26 -7.58
CA SER A 24 -1.89 -7.41 -6.79
C SER A 24 -2.46 -7.46 -5.38
N ARG A 25 -2.44 -8.67 -4.82
CA ARG A 25 -2.90 -8.98 -3.47
C ARG A 25 -1.82 -9.76 -2.74
N HIS A 26 -1.49 -9.34 -1.53
CA HIS A 26 -0.40 -9.92 -0.77
C HIS A 26 -0.89 -10.51 0.55
N SER A 27 -0.33 -11.65 0.91
CA SER A 27 -0.55 -12.32 2.18
C SER A 27 0.39 -11.77 3.27
N PRO A 28 0.05 -11.93 4.55
CA PRO A 28 0.99 -11.69 5.65
C PRO A 28 2.34 -12.38 5.42
N GLY A 29 3.43 -11.71 5.80
CA GLY A 29 4.78 -12.23 5.64
C GLY A 29 5.36 -12.21 4.23
N ASN A 30 4.57 -11.92 3.18
CA ASN A 30 5.15 -11.64 1.86
C ASN A 30 6.06 -10.42 1.94
N LYS A 31 7.14 -10.39 1.15
CA LYS A 31 7.92 -9.17 0.95
C LYS A 31 7.06 -8.10 0.30
N VAL A 32 7.14 -6.89 0.84
CA VAL A 32 6.47 -5.71 0.32
C VAL A 32 7.16 -5.31 -0.99
N PRO A 33 6.43 -5.25 -2.12
CA PRO A 33 7.04 -4.91 -3.41
C PRO A 33 7.30 -3.42 -3.59
N GLU A 34 6.57 -2.55 -2.91
CA GLU A 34 6.67 -1.09 -3.04
C GLU A 34 6.40 -0.44 -1.69
N SER A 35 7.18 0.55 -1.28
CA SER A 35 6.87 1.32 -0.07
C SER A 35 5.55 2.09 -0.23
N GLY A 36 4.72 2.11 0.80
CA GLY A 36 3.46 2.84 0.73
C GLY A 36 2.42 2.47 1.77
N ILE A 37 1.17 2.86 1.48
CA ILE A 37 -0.01 2.53 2.27
C ILE A 37 -0.74 1.38 1.60
N TYR A 38 -0.94 0.31 2.36
CA TYR A 38 -1.69 -0.87 1.95
C TYR A 38 -3.01 -0.97 2.72
N ARG A 39 -4.08 -1.38 2.04
CA ARG A 39 -5.40 -1.62 2.61
C ARG A 39 -5.73 -3.11 2.57
N CYS A 40 -6.24 -3.63 3.68
CA CYS A 40 -6.81 -4.97 3.72
C CYS A 40 -8.13 -4.99 2.96
N THR A 41 -8.23 -5.84 1.94
CA THR A 41 -9.44 -5.95 1.11
C THR A 41 -10.59 -6.67 1.82
N VAL A 42 -10.35 -7.28 2.97
CA VAL A 42 -11.35 -7.96 3.80
C VAL A 42 -11.99 -7.03 4.83
N CYS A 43 -11.18 -6.31 5.62
CA CYS A 43 -11.68 -5.49 6.72
C CYS A 43 -11.51 -3.97 6.53
N GLY A 44 -10.78 -3.55 5.50
CA GLY A 44 -10.50 -2.14 5.22
C GLY A 44 -9.43 -1.48 6.11
N LYS A 45 -8.84 -2.18 7.09
CA LYS A 45 -7.72 -1.66 7.88
C LYS A 45 -6.53 -1.35 6.97
N GLU A 46 -5.84 -0.26 7.26
CA GLU A 46 -4.65 0.17 6.53
C GLU A 46 -3.38 -0.02 7.36
N ILE A 47 -2.26 -0.16 6.65
CA ILE A 47 -0.91 -0.22 7.21
C ILE A 47 0.04 0.60 6.35
N THR A 48 1.08 1.13 6.96
CA THR A 48 2.27 1.61 6.26
C THR A 48 3.25 0.44 6.14
N SER A 49 3.94 0.33 5.01
CA SER A 49 4.91 -0.74 4.77
C SER A 49 6.05 -0.23 3.89
N ASN A 50 7.27 -0.66 4.19
CA ASN A 50 8.45 -0.32 3.42
C ASN A 50 8.79 -1.47 2.47
N GLU A 51 9.24 -1.14 1.26
CA GLU A 51 9.76 -2.10 0.29
C GLU A 51 10.81 -3.02 0.93
N GLY A 52 10.72 -4.32 0.63
CA GLY A 52 11.67 -5.34 1.10
C GLY A 52 11.37 -5.90 2.49
N ASP A 53 10.63 -5.18 3.35
CA ASP A 53 10.16 -5.68 4.63
C ASP A 53 9.02 -6.70 4.45
N PRO A 54 8.82 -7.64 5.38
CA PRO A 54 7.64 -8.52 5.35
C PRO A 54 6.38 -7.77 5.79
N PHE A 55 5.24 -8.05 5.15
CA PHE A 55 3.94 -7.59 5.65
C PHE A 55 3.70 -8.07 7.07
N PRO A 56 3.05 -7.25 7.94
CA PRO A 56 2.88 -7.56 9.34
C PRO A 56 2.12 -8.89 9.54
N PRO A 57 2.53 -9.70 10.52
CA PRO A 57 1.87 -10.97 10.81
C PRO A 57 0.44 -10.75 11.31
N GLN A 58 -0.42 -11.73 11.05
CA GLN A 58 -1.86 -11.70 11.34
C GLN A 58 -2.21 -11.57 12.83
N ASN A 59 -1.25 -11.75 13.75
CA ASN A 59 -1.52 -11.98 15.17
C ASN A 59 -1.82 -10.74 16.03
N HIS A 60 -1.93 -9.54 15.45
CA HIS A 60 -2.23 -8.36 16.28
C HIS A 60 -3.70 -7.93 16.30
N HIS A 61 -4.57 -8.44 15.42
CA HIS A 61 -6.04 -8.26 15.49
C HIS A 61 -6.75 -9.44 14.81
N GLN A 62 -7.47 -10.26 15.57
CA GLN A 62 -8.35 -11.30 15.02
C GLN A 62 -9.48 -10.63 14.21
N HIS A 63 -9.59 -10.94 12.92
CA HIS A 63 -10.78 -10.57 12.16
C HIS A 63 -11.98 -11.32 12.70
N THR A 64 -13.12 -10.65 12.83
CA THR A 64 -14.42 -11.29 13.10
C THR A 64 -14.87 -12.23 11.97
N SER A 65 -14.27 -12.12 10.78
CA SER A 65 -14.47 -13.06 9.67
C SER A 65 -13.27 -14.01 9.53
N ASN A 66 -13.51 -15.30 9.37
CA ASN A 66 -12.48 -16.34 9.11
C ASN A 66 -11.73 -16.19 7.76
N LYS A 67 -11.81 -15.03 7.10
CA LYS A 67 -11.14 -14.77 5.82
C LYS A 67 -9.70 -14.32 6.05
N SER A 68 -8.79 -14.84 5.22
CA SER A 68 -7.37 -14.49 5.25
C SER A 68 -7.14 -13.01 4.94
N ILE A 69 -6.18 -12.40 5.63
CA ILE A 69 -5.71 -11.05 5.33
C ILE A 69 -5.21 -10.99 3.88
N SER A 70 -5.57 -9.92 3.19
CA SER A 70 -5.15 -9.68 1.81
C SER A 70 -4.90 -8.18 1.59
N TRP A 71 -3.62 -7.82 1.48
CA TRP A 71 -3.15 -6.44 1.34
C TRP A 71 -3.12 -6.00 -0.12
N GLN A 72 -3.61 -4.79 -0.38
CA GLN A 72 -3.54 -4.12 -1.69
C GLN A 72 -2.93 -2.72 -1.50
N LEU A 73 -1.98 -2.34 -2.36
CA LEU A 73 -1.41 -0.99 -2.38
C LEU A 73 -2.47 0.03 -2.80
N ILE A 74 -2.58 1.13 -2.05
CA ILE A 74 -3.50 2.23 -2.37
C ILE A 74 -2.81 3.59 -2.48
N VAL A 75 -1.62 3.75 -1.89
CA VAL A 75 -0.73 4.91 -2.08
C VAL A 75 0.70 4.40 -2.13
N ARG A 76 1.46 4.76 -3.17
CA ARG A 76 2.87 4.41 -3.34
C ARG A 76 3.74 5.58 -2.92
N THR A 77 4.86 5.29 -2.26
CA THR A 77 5.91 6.26 -1.97
C THR A 77 6.92 6.29 -3.12
N ASP A 78 7.35 7.48 -3.53
CA ASP A 78 8.46 7.65 -4.48
C ASP A 78 9.80 7.45 -3.78
N THR A 79 10.09 6.22 -3.34
CA THR A 79 11.30 5.89 -2.54
C THR A 79 12.59 6.26 -3.27
N ASN A 80 12.58 6.21 -4.61
CA ASN A 80 13.74 6.51 -5.45
C ASN A 80 13.89 8.01 -5.77
N GLY A 81 12.87 8.83 -5.52
CA GLY A 81 12.84 10.23 -5.93
C GLY A 81 12.84 10.41 -7.45
N ASP A 82 12.35 9.42 -8.20
CA ASP A 82 12.36 9.39 -9.66
C ASP A 82 10.97 9.66 -10.27
N ASN A 83 10.08 10.25 -9.47
CA ASN A 83 8.70 10.55 -9.83
C ASN A 83 7.95 9.28 -10.28
N PHE A 84 8.11 8.19 -9.53
CA PHE A 84 7.53 6.87 -9.80
C PHE A 84 7.97 6.26 -11.15
N GLY A 85 9.11 6.69 -11.69
CA GLY A 85 9.59 6.35 -13.03
C GLY A 85 8.67 6.85 -14.15
N ILE A 86 7.85 7.86 -13.89
CA ILE A 86 7.00 8.50 -14.89
C ILE A 86 7.84 9.62 -15.51
N GLN A 87 8.36 9.37 -16.73
CA GLN A 87 9.00 10.41 -17.52
C GLN A 87 7.98 11.54 -17.75
N SER A 88 8.41 12.78 -17.44
CA SER A 88 7.67 14.03 -17.65
C SER A 88 7.42 14.32 -19.12
#